data_AF-A0A7C3N546-F1
#
_entry.id   AF-A0A7C3N546-F1
#
_cell.length_a   1.000
_cell.length_b   1.000
_cell.length_c   1.000
_cell.angle_alpha   90.00
_cell.angle_beta   90.00
_cell.angle_gamma   90.00
#
_symmetry.space_group_name_H-M   'P 1'
#
loop_
_entity.id
_entity.type
_entity.pdbx_description
1 polymer ?
#
loop_
_entity_poly.entity_id
_entity_poly.type
_entity_poly.pdbx_seq_one_letter_code
_entity_poly.pdbx_strand_id
1 'polypeptide(L)'
;MSSLRQRKGSEGLLWGKLVLLVGLTLTLNLLTQSERIKVERDTVDISVEFQTVEHFGASDCWTIEPIGKFWSEQNKQRIADLLFSLDKGIGLSCWRFNIGAGLDDTMPVPYRTVESFAVAEGVYDWNRCEGQRWFLRAAKIRGVPYFLAFVNSPPRFLTKNGHPYCNPEVGTTNLREGAEEAFARYIADIISHFHNNPDESERVTFNFVSPVNEPQWEWNGPWQEGNRASNEDIRRIVKALHAELKRRNLPTEIVIPESGDLPHMWSGREKHGGYYGRYIREFCSDPEIAPLLNYRLSYHSYWSDAPHQIVAFRKRLREEIGLFPGWRLWQTEYCVMEHNRDLTMATALRVARVIQLDLTIVGVTAWHWWLAVSIWDYKDGLLFTDWKKPGDPENLIVPKLFWAFGNFSKFVRPGMKRVHLSRDNEANTDGLLGSAFRDPESGRVVLVYVNISDEPVRLFLNWRGDEKSQKIGRLTPFVTSENPEDNLRPYPSVPATGPIEIPPRSVVTLVGEPMRDAGS
;
A
#
# COMPACT_ATOMS: atom_id res chain seq x y z
N MET A 1 27.87 27.27 92.37
CA MET A 1 28.56 28.55 92.11
C MET A 1 29.25 28.48 90.78
N SER A 2 29.29 29.61 90.09
CA SER A 2 29.73 29.87 88.73
C SER A 2 31.13 29.37 88.34
N SER A 3 31.23 29.06 87.04
CA SER A 3 32.24 29.54 86.08
C SER A 3 33.32 28.57 85.59
N LEU A 4 33.65 28.79 84.32
CA LEU A 4 34.92 28.54 83.61
C LEU A 4 35.19 27.09 83.13
N ARG A 5 35.04 26.83 81.82
CA ARG A 5 36.02 27.15 80.76
C ARG A 5 35.76 26.37 79.45
N GLN A 6 35.93 27.10 78.37
CA GLN A 6 36.06 26.69 76.96
C GLN A 6 36.87 25.41 76.69
N ARG A 7 36.45 24.65 75.66
CA ARG A 7 37.32 24.27 74.53
C ARG A 7 36.51 24.07 73.25
N LYS A 8 36.86 24.85 72.23
CA LYS A 8 36.51 24.72 70.82
C LYS A 8 37.21 23.50 70.21
N GLY A 9 36.63 22.90 69.17
CA GLY A 9 37.41 22.47 68.01
C GLY A 9 36.89 21.26 67.23
N SER A 10 36.70 21.48 65.93
CA SER A 10 36.83 20.52 64.82
C SER A 10 35.67 19.59 64.42
N GLU A 11 34.53 20.13 63.95
CA GLU A 11 33.61 19.34 63.09
C GLU A 11 33.03 20.08 61.87
N GLY A 12 33.55 21.28 61.53
CA GLY A 12 32.95 22.14 60.51
C GLY A 12 33.49 22.03 59.07
N LEU A 13 34.49 21.18 58.78
CA LEU A 13 35.24 21.27 57.51
C LEU A 13 35.29 19.99 56.65
N LEU A 14 34.64 18.90 57.05
CA LEU A 14 34.58 17.67 56.25
C LEU A 14 33.26 17.49 55.46
N TRP A 15 32.17 18.12 55.87
CA TRP A 15 30.88 17.99 55.17
C TRP A 15 30.73 18.92 53.95
N GLY A 16 31.45 20.04 53.89
CA GLY A 16 31.38 20.97 52.75
C GLY A 16 32.14 20.52 51.50
N LYS A 17 33.15 19.67 51.63
CA LYS A 17 33.92 19.15 50.48
C LYS A 17 33.35 17.88 49.87
N LEU A 18 32.62 17.07 50.64
CA LEU A 18 32.00 15.84 50.14
C LEU A 18 30.73 16.12 49.32
N VAL A 19 29.94 17.12 49.71
CA VAL A 19 28.73 17.53 48.97
C VAL A 19 29.06 18.21 47.64
N LEU A 20 30.17 18.95 47.56
CA LEU A 20 30.63 19.52 46.28
C LEU A 20 31.20 18.46 45.33
N LEU A 21 31.88 17.42 45.82
CA LEU A 21 32.48 16.39 44.95
C LEU A 21 31.43 15.41 44.39
N VAL A 22 30.39 15.08 45.18
CA VAL A 22 29.25 14.25 44.73
C VAL A 22 28.30 15.06 43.83
N GLY A 23 28.13 16.36 44.11
CA GLY A 23 27.39 17.27 43.23
C GLY A 23 28.07 17.49 41.87
N LEU A 24 29.41 17.56 41.82
CA LEU A 24 30.16 17.70 40.56
C LEU A 24 30.20 16.40 39.73
N THR A 25 30.22 15.23 40.38
CA THR A 25 30.22 13.94 39.66
C THR A 25 28.83 13.56 39.14
N LEU A 26 27.74 13.93 39.83
CA LEU A 26 26.38 13.78 39.29
C LEU A 26 26.05 14.79 38.19
N THR A 27 26.57 16.02 38.25
CA THR A 27 26.36 16.99 37.17
C THR A 27 27.22 16.72 35.92
N LEU A 28 28.42 16.14 36.05
CA LEU A 28 29.21 15.71 34.88
C LEU A 28 28.70 14.41 34.22
N ASN A 29 28.09 13.49 34.97
CA ASN A 29 27.47 12.30 34.38
C ASN A 29 26.12 12.58 33.70
N LEU A 30 25.44 13.66 34.08
CA LEU A 30 24.24 14.16 33.38
C LEU A 30 24.56 15.03 32.16
N LEU A 31 25.83 15.42 31.95
CA LEU A 31 26.28 16.23 30.82
C LEU A 31 27.10 15.46 29.77
N THR A 32 27.21 14.13 29.89
CA THR A 32 27.91 13.28 28.92
C THR A 32 27.21 11.96 28.61
N GLN A 33 25.88 11.92 28.71
CA GLN A 33 25.14 11.01 27.84
C GLN A 33 25.09 11.71 26.48
N SER A 34 26.21 11.69 25.74
CA SER A 34 26.12 11.96 24.30
C SER A 34 25.15 10.92 23.78
N GLU A 35 23.93 11.33 23.37
CA GLU A 35 23.11 10.50 22.50
C GLU A 35 24.06 9.96 21.44
N ARG A 36 24.29 8.65 21.44
CA ARG A 36 25.14 8.02 20.42
C ARG A 36 24.30 8.05 19.15
N ILE A 37 24.28 9.22 18.49
CA ILE A 37 23.63 9.38 17.21
C ILE A 37 24.28 8.37 16.28
N LYS A 38 23.48 7.41 15.83
CA LYS A 38 23.96 6.36 14.94
C LYS A 38 24.34 7.04 13.63
N VAL A 39 25.58 6.85 13.19
CA VAL A 39 26.04 7.38 11.90
C VAL A 39 25.97 6.27 10.87
N GLU A 40 25.21 6.51 9.80
CA GLU A 40 25.09 5.61 8.65
C GLU A 40 25.69 6.26 7.40
N ARG A 41 26.31 5.46 6.54
CA ARG A 41 26.85 5.91 5.25
C ARG A 41 26.30 5.02 4.14
N ASP A 42 25.30 5.52 3.42
CA ASP A 42 24.71 4.78 2.32
C ASP A 42 25.33 5.24 0.99
N THR A 43 25.40 4.33 0.03
CA THR A 43 25.81 4.66 -1.34
C THR A 43 24.64 4.49 -2.29
N VAL A 44 24.29 5.56 -3.01
CA VAL A 44 23.28 5.56 -4.07
C VAL A 44 23.99 5.50 -5.41
N ASP A 45 23.79 4.42 -6.15
CA ASP A 45 24.32 4.25 -7.51
C ASP A 45 23.17 4.30 -8.51
N ILE A 46 23.01 5.45 -9.16
CA ILE A 46 21.90 5.69 -10.09
C ILE A 46 22.11 5.02 -11.46
N SER A 47 23.29 4.47 -11.72
CA SER A 47 23.58 3.73 -12.95
C SER A 47 23.14 2.27 -12.90
N VAL A 48 22.86 1.76 -11.70
CA VAL A 48 22.35 0.40 -11.48
C VAL A 48 20.85 0.48 -11.24
N GLU A 49 20.08 0.20 -12.30
CA GLU A 49 18.63 0.23 -12.30
C GLU A 49 18.04 -1.17 -12.04
N PHE A 50 16.87 -1.20 -11.39
CA PHE A 50 16.07 -2.39 -11.14
C PHE A 50 14.69 -2.24 -11.79
N GLN A 51 13.62 -2.54 -11.05
CA GLN A 51 12.26 -2.50 -11.59
C GLN A 51 11.74 -1.06 -11.78
N THR A 52 10.90 -0.88 -12.79
CA THR A 52 10.09 0.34 -12.97
C THR A 52 8.86 0.27 -12.08
N VAL A 53 8.60 1.33 -11.32
CA VAL A 53 7.40 1.48 -10.52
C VAL A 53 6.23 1.87 -11.43
N GLU A 54 5.15 1.10 -11.35
CA GLU A 54 3.92 1.31 -12.10
C GLU A 54 2.97 2.20 -11.32
N HIS A 55 2.62 1.86 -10.08
CA HIS A 55 1.69 2.67 -9.28
C HIS A 55 1.54 2.22 -7.81
N PHE A 56 1.06 3.15 -6.98
CA PHE A 56 0.54 2.93 -5.63
C PHE A 56 -0.96 3.18 -5.60
N GLY A 57 -1.71 2.31 -4.93
CA GLY A 57 -3.18 2.38 -4.94
C GLY A 57 -3.85 2.03 -3.62
N ALA A 58 -5.17 2.20 -3.58
CA ALA A 58 -6.06 1.76 -2.52
C ALA A 58 -7.43 1.42 -3.12
N SER A 59 -8.25 0.72 -2.34
CA SER A 59 -9.56 0.22 -2.76
C SER A 59 -10.70 1.06 -2.23
N ASP A 60 -11.73 1.17 -3.07
CA ASP A 60 -13.00 1.80 -2.74
C ASP A 60 -13.99 0.87 -2.04
N CYS A 61 -13.58 -0.37 -1.77
CA CYS A 61 -14.46 -1.41 -1.29
C CYS A 61 -15.31 -0.97 -0.07
N TRP A 62 -16.60 -1.33 -0.11
CA TRP A 62 -17.59 -1.19 0.97
C TRP A 62 -18.01 0.23 1.34
N THR A 63 -17.09 1.05 1.85
CA THR A 63 -17.42 2.31 2.52
C THR A 63 -17.54 3.50 1.56
N ILE A 64 -16.87 3.45 0.41
CA ILE A 64 -16.87 4.57 -0.53
C ILE A 64 -18.24 4.78 -1.18
N GLU A 65 -18.99 3.72 -1.48
CA GLU A 65 -20.34 3.86 -2.03
C GLU A 65 -21.26 4.70 -1.12
N PRO A 66 -21.51 4.31 0.15
CA PRO A 66 -22.35 5.10 1.02
C PRO A 66 -21.75 6.49 1.35
N ILE A 67 -20.42 6.63 1.46
CA ILE A 67 -19.79 7.95 1.65
C ILE A 67 -20.06 8.86 0.45
N GLY A 68 -19.80 8.39 -0.77
CA GLY A 68 -19.96 9.17 -1.98
C GLY A 68 -21.41 9.58 -2.25
N LYS A 69 -22.35 8.75 -1.79
CA LYS A 69 -23.80 8.99 -1.91
C LYS A 69 -24.35 9.95 -0.86
N PHE A 70 -23.97 9.79 0.41
CA PHE A 70 -24.66 10.46 1.52
C PHE A 70 -23.89 11.63 2.13
N TRP A 71 -22.57 11.70 1.96
CA TRP A 71 -21.79 12.79 2.55
C TRP A 71 -21.93 14.09 1.78
N SER A 72 -21.76 15.21 2.50
CA SER A 72 -21.67 16.54 1.94
C SER A 72 -20.58 16.63 0.86
N GLU A 73 -20.85 17.39 -0.19
CA GLU A 73 -19.90 17.59 -1.29
C GLU A 73 -18.54 18.09 -0.79
N GLN A 74 -18.53 18.98 0.21
CA GLN A 74 -17.30 19.48 0.82
C GLN A 74 -16.43 18.35 1.42
N ASN A 75 -17.03 17.43 2.19
CA ASN A 75 -16.27 16.35 2.80
C ASN A 75 -15.88 15.26 1.79
N LYS A 76 -16.70 15.00 0.77
CA LYS A 76 -16.30 14.13 -0.35
C LYS A 76 -15.07 14.69 -1.07
N GLN A 77 -15.06 16.00 -1.37
CA GLN A 77 -13.91 16.67 -1.98
C GLN A 77 -12.67 16.63 -1.08
N ARG A 78 -12.83 16.73 0.24
CA ARG A 78 -11.73 16.60 1.21
C ARG A 78 -11.10 15.20 1.18
N ILE A 79 -11.90 14.14 1.14
CA ILE A 79 -11.39 12.76 1.01
C ILE A 79 -10.66 12.61 -0.32
N ALA A 80 -11.25 13.07 -1.42
CA ALA A 80 -10.63 12.99 -2.75
C ALA A 80 -9.32 13.79 -2.84
N ASP A 81 -9.24 14.97 -2.22
CA ASP A 81 -8.00 15.77 -2.12
C ASP A 81 -6.91 14.99 -1.39
N LEU A 82 -7.25 14.39 -0.24
CA LEU A 82 -6.31 13.59 0.54
C LEU A 82 -5.82 12.37 -0.26
N LEU A 83 -6.72 11.60 -0.87
CA LEU A 83 -6.33 10.39 -1.59
C LEU A 83 -5.56 10.69 -2.88
N PHE A 84 -6.01 11.65 -3.70
CA PHE A 84 -5.57 11.74 -5.10
C PHE A 84 -4.71 12.95 -5.42
N SER A 85 -4.75 14.03 -4.62
CA SER A 85 -3.98 15.23 -4.93
C SER A 85 -2.49 15.05 -4.59
N LEU A 86 -1.61 15.43 -5.53
CA LEU A 86 -0.18 15.58 -5.25
C LEU A 86 0.15 16.83 -4.44
N ASP A 87 -0.75 17.80 -4.36
CA ASP A 87 -0.56 19.00 -3.55
C ASP A 87 -1.04 18.75 -2.12
N LYS A 88 -2.33 18.42 -1.98
CA LYS A 88 -3.02 18.35 -0.69
C LYS A 88 -2.98 16.99 0.00
N GLY A 89 -2.50 15.95 -0.69
CA GLY A 89 -2.68 14.57 -0.28
C GLY A 89 -1.48 13.66 -0.55
N ILE A 90 -1.76 12.36 -0.56
CA ILE A 90 -0.79 11.28 -0.79
C ILE A 90 -0.65 10.92 -2.26
N GLY A 91 -1.50 11.47 -3.12
CA GLY A 91 -1.42 11.33 -4.57
C GLY A 91 -1.41 9.87 -5.04
N LEU A 92 -2.39 9.05 -4.68
CA LEU A 92 -2.51 7.69 -5.24
C LEU A 92 -2.41 7.73 -6.78
N SER A 93 -1.69 6.77 -7.35
CA SER A 93 -1.51 6.64 -8.81
C SER A 93 -2.37 5.55 -9.42
N CYS A 94 -3.01 4.71 -8.61
CA CYS A 94 -4.03 3.76 -9.04
C CYS A 94 -5.23 3.81 -8.09
N TRP A 95 -6.45 3.73 -8.64
CA TRP A 95 -7.67 3.57 -7.85
C TRP A 95 -8.33 2.23 -8.16
N ARG A 96 -8.55 1.38 -7.13
CA ARG A 96 -9.23 0.08 -7.29
C ARG A 96 -10.73 0.26 -7.04
N PHE A 97 -11.54 -0.01 -8.06
CA PHE A 97 -13.00 0.05 -8.07
C PHE A 97 -13.60 -1.35 -7.91
N ASN A 98 -14.32 -1.57 -6.83
CA ASN A 98 -15.01 -2.82 -6.53
C ASN A 98 -16.33 -2.91 -7.29
N ILE A 99 -16.39 -3.78 -8.29
CA ILE A 99 -17.63 -4.18 -8.96
C ILE A 99 -18.38 -5.15 -8.04
N GLY A 100 -19.53 -4.72 -7.52
CA GLY A 100 -20.33 -5.55 -6.61
C GLY A 100 -20.99 -6.75 -7.29
N ALA A 101 -21.31 -7.77 -6.51
CA ALA A 101 -22.05 -8.95 -6.98
C ALA A 101 -23.58 -8.77 -6.95
N GLY A 102 -24.05 -7.61 -6.46
CA GLY A 102 -25.46 -7.27 -6.30
C GLY A 102 -25.95 -7.57 -4.89
N LEU A 103 -26.73 -6.63 -4.33
CA LEU A 103 -27.20 -6.66 -2.94
C LEU A 103 -27.92 -7.95 -2.57
N ASP A 104 -27.44 -8.58 -1.50
CA ASP A 104 -28.04 -9.74 -0.84
C ASP A 104 -28.48 -9.41 0.59
N ASP A 105 -29.79 -9.50 0.85
CA ASP A 105 -30.40 -9.22 2.16
C ASP A 105 -30.10 -10.28 3.22
N THR A 106 -29.54 -11.44 2.84
CA THR A 106 -29.10 -12.48 3.78
C THR A 106 -27.78 -12.13 4.47
N MET A 107 -27.05 -11.13 3.98
CA MET A 107 -25.77 -10.71 4.52
C MET A 107 -25.94 -9.76 5.70
N PRO A 108 -25.45 -10.10 6.91
CA PRO A 108 -25.73 -9.33 8.13
C PRO A 108 -24.89 -8.05 8.26
N VAL A 109 -23.90 -7.83 7.39
CA VAL A 109 -23.04 -6.64 7.42
C VAL A 109 -23.39 -5.76 6.22
N PRO A 110 -24.20 -4.68 6.40
CA PRO A 110 -24.74 -3.90 5.29
C PRO A 110 -23.69 -3.29 4.35
N TYR A 111 -22.50 -3.01 4.87
CA TYR A 111 -21.39 -2.46 4.10
C TYR A 111 -20.70 -3.47 3.17
N ARG A 112 -20.88 -4.77 3.42
CA ARG A 112 -20.15 -5.84 2.72
C ARG A 112 -20.98 -6.56 1.67
N THR A 113 -22.22 -6.13 1.46
CA THR A 113 -23.08 -6.49 0.34
C THR A 113 -23.08 -5.31 -0.62
N VAL A 114 -22.68 -5.51 -1.87
CA VAL A 114 -22.29 -4.39 -2.74
C VAL A 114 -23.25 -4.27 -3.91
N GLU A 115 -23.71 -3.05 -4.17
CA GLU A 115 -24.57 -2.77 -5.31
C GLU A 115 -23.84 -3.06 -6.63
N SER A 116 -24.60 -3.56 -7.61
CA SER A 116 -24.13 -3.73 -8.99
C SER A 116 -24.99 -2.91 -9.93
N PHE A 117 -24.39 -2.45 -11.03
CA PHE A 117 -25.11 -1.91 -12.18
C PHE A 117 -26.06 -2.94 -12.81
N ALA A 118 -25.71 -4.23 -12.78
CA ALA A 118 -26.58 -5.28 -13.30
C ALA A 118 -27.72 -5.56 -12.32
N VAL A 119 -28.95 -5.43 -12.81
CA VAL A 119 -30.17 -5.77 -12.05
C VAL A 119 -30.67 -7.19 -12.37
N ALA A 120 -30.26 -7.72 -13.53
CA ALA A 120 -30.42 -9.09 -13.96
C ALA A 120 -29.35 -9.41 -15.04
N GLU A 121 -29.26 -10.66 -15.50
CA GLU A 121 -28.35 -11.03 -16.57
C GLU A 121 -28.62 -10.19 -17.84
N GLY A 122 -27.63 -9.38 -18.26
CA GLY A 122 -27.72 -8.51 -19.43
C GLY A 122 -28.60 -7.26 -19.28
N VAL A 123 -29.18 -7.00 -18.10
CA VAL A 123 -30.03 -5.82 -17.84
C VAL A 123 -29.34 -4.91 -16.82
N TYR A 124 -29.10 -3.67 -17.21
CA TYR A 124 -28.33 -2.70 -16.43
C TYR A 124 -29.12 -1.44 -16.10
N ASP A 125 -28.90 -0.94 -14.88
CA ASP A 125 -29.24 0.41 -14.48
C ASP A 125 -27.94 1.19 -14.21
N TRP A 126 -27.55 2.00 -15.19
CA TRP A 126 -26.31 2.76 -15.17
C TRP A 126 -26.31 3.94 -14.19
N ASN A 127 -27.45 4.25 -13.56
CA ASN A 127 -27.53 5.28 -12.52
C ASN A 127 -27.10 4.79 -11.13
N ARG A 128 -26.90 3.48 -10.96
CA ARG A 128 -26.45 2.85 -9.71
C ARG A 128 -25.00 3.17 -9.35
N CYS A 129 -24.56 2.73 -8.17
CA CYS A 129 -23.20 2.91 -7.67
C CYS A 129 -22.77 4.39 -7.71
N GLU A 130 -23.68 5.28 -7.29
CA GLU A 130 -23.53 6.73 -7.40
C GLU A 130 -22.30 7.23 -6.65
N GLY A 131 -22.04 6.68 -5.47
CA GLY A 131 -20.91 7.09 -4.65
C GLY A 131 -19.57 6.70 -5.25
N GLN A 132 -19.43 5.46 -5.71
CA GLN A 132 -18.22 5.00 -6.38
C GLN A 132 -17.99 5.74 -7.70
N ARG A 133 -19.05 6.00 -8.49
CA ARG A 133 -18.98 6.85 -9.70
C ARG A 133 -18.46 8.24 -9.38
N TRP A 134 -18.95 8.86 -8.29
CA TRP A 134 -18.46 10.17 -7.85
C TRP A 134 -16.95 10.13 -7.56
N PHE A 135 -16.45 9.09 -6.87
CA PHE A 135 -15.02 8.96 -6.54
C PHE A 135 -14.14 8.63 -7.75
N LEU A 136 -14.64 7.84 -8.71
CA LEU A 136 -13.97 7.61 -10.00
C LEU A 136 -13.73 8.93 -10.75
N ARG A 137 -14.77 9.77 -10.86
CA ARG A 137 -14.65 11.11 -11.43
C ARG A 137 -13.68 11.98 -10.63
N ALA A 138 -13.77 11.96 -9.30
CA ALA A 138 -12.93 12.78 -8.44
C ALA A 138 -11.44 12.41 -8.52
N ALA A 139 -11.13 11.11 -8.67
CA ALA A 139 -9.79 10.60 -8.94
C ALA A 139 -9.28 11.07 -10.31
N LYS A 140 -10.09 10.94 -11.37
CA LYS A 140 -9.75 11.39 -12.72
C LYS A 140 -9.43 12.89 -12.77
N ILE A 141 -10.28 13.73 -12.18
CA ILE A 141 -10.08 15.20 -12.13
C ILE A 141 -8.76 15.56 -11.44
N ARG A 142 -8.32 14.75 -10.47
CA ARG A 142 -7.05 14.95 -9.74
C ARG A 142 -5.84 14.30 -10.42
N GLY A 143 -6.03 13.75 -11.62
CA GLY A 143 -4.96 13.23 -12.45
C GLY A 143 -4.46 11.85 -12.03
N VAL A 144 -5.29 11.01 -11.40
CA VAL A 144 -4.95 9.59 -11.19
C VAL A 144 -4.78 8.92 -12.56
N PRO A 145 -3.59 8.39 -12.89
CA PRO A 145 -3.30 7.87 -14.22
C PRO A 145 -3.81 6.45 -14.47
N TYR A 146 -4.03 5.65 -13.42
CA TYR A 146 -4.46 4.26 -13.57
C TYR A 146 -5.74 3.93 -12.79
N PHE A 147 -6.59 3.11 -13.40
CA PHE A 147 -7.79 2.58 -12.78
C PHE A 147 -7.84 1.06 -12.92
N LEU A 148 -8.18 0.39 -11.84
CA LEU A 148 -8.32 -1.06 -11.77
C LEU A 148 -9.74 -1.40 -11.34
N ALA A 149 -10.46 -2.21 -12.11
CA ALA A 149 -11.72 -2.80 -11.66
C ALA A 149 -11.45 -4.17 -11.02
N PHE A 150 -12.11 -4.52 -9.93
CA PHE A 150 -12.01 -5.86 -9.36
C PHE A 150 -13.36 -6.37 -8.87
N VAL A 151 -13.47 -7.68 -8.70
CA VAL A 151 -14.65 -8.35 -8.16
C VAL A 151 -14.24 -9.28 -7.01
N ASN A 152 -15.05 -9.32 -5.96
CA ASN A 152 -14.90 -10.33 -4.91
C ASN A 152 -15.66 -11.63 -5.25
N SER A 153 -16.72 -11.53 -6.06
CA SER A 153 -17.59 -12.64 -6.41
C SER A 153 -18.29 -12.43 -7.76
N PRO A 154 -18.67 -13.50 -8.49
CA PRO A 154 -19.61 -13.37 -9.60
C PRO A 154 -20.94 -12.78 -9.14
N PRO A 155 -21.68 -12.08 -10.03
CA PRO A 155 -22.99 -11.58 -9.67
C PRO A 155 -23.93 -12.74 -9.33
N ARG A 156 -24.82 -12.53 -8.35
CA ARG A 156 -25.65 -13.60 -7.76
C ARG A 156 -26.44 -14.43 -8.78
N PHE A 157 -26.88 -13.83 -9.87
CA PHE A 157 -27.62 -14.53 -10.93
C PHE A 157 -26.76 -15.51 -11.75
N LEU A 158 -25.43 -15.43 -11.63
CA LEU A 158 -24.46 -16.39 -12.21
C LEU A 158 -23.88 -17.36 -11.18
N THR A 159 -24.25 -17.27 -9.90
CA THR A 159 -23.73 -18.18 -8.88
C THR A 159 -24.57 -19.45 -8.75
N LYS A 160 -23.96 -20.54 -8.27
CA LYS A 160 -24.63 -21.84 -8.08
C LYS A 160 -25.68 -21.79 -6.98
N ASN A 161 -25.40 -21.04 -5.92
CA ASN A 161 -26.24 -20.95 -4.73
C ASN A 161 -27.13 -19.69 -4.69
N GLY A 162 -27.07 -18.82 -5.70
CA GLY A 162 -27.82 -17.56 -5.72
C GLY A 162 -27.31 -16.49 -4.76
N HIS A 163 -26.17 -16.71 -4.11
CA HIS A 163 -25.54 -15.80 -3.14
C HIS A 163 -24.16 -15.36 -3.63
N PRO A 164 -23.65 -14.18 -3.20
CA PRO A 164 -22.34 -13.69 -3.60
C PRO A 164 -21.21 -14.22 -2.71
N TYR A 165 -21.48 -15.24 -1.90
CA TYR A 165 -20.53 -15.95 -1.06
C TYR A 165 -20.68 -17.46 -1.27
N CYS A 166 -19.64 -18.22 -0.97
CA CYS A 166 -19.67 -19.67 -1.16
C CYS A 166 -20.42 -20.39 -0.02
N ASN A 167 -20.74 -21.65 -0.25
CA ASN A 167 -21.05 -22.61 0.80
C ASN A 167 -20.23 -23.90 0.57
N PRO A 168 -20.22 -24.88 1.49
CA PRO A 168 -19.46 -26.11 1.31
C PRO A 168 -19.80 -26.91 0.04
N GLU A 169 -20.99 -26.73 -0.54
CA GLU A 169 -21.54 -27.54 -1.63
C GLU A 169 -21.17 -27.03 -3.02
N VAL A 170 -20.72 -25.77 -3.17
CA VAL A 170 -20.50 -25.17 -4.51
C VAL A 170 -19.32 -25.79 -5.29
N GLY A 171 -18.55 -26.70 -4.70
CA GLY A 171 -17.42 -27.36 -5.37
C GLY A 171 -16.22 -26.42 -5.55
N THR A 172 -15.55 -26.44 -6.70
CA THR A 172 -14.31 -25.67 -6.89
C THR A 172 -14.50 -24.15 -6.98
N THR A 173 -15.71 -23.71 -7.36
CA THR A 173 -16.09 -22.30 -7.46
C THR A 173 -17.59 -22.12 -7.33
N ASN A 174 -18.05 -20.96 -6.84
CA ASN A 174 -19.47 -20.61 -6.81
C ASN A 174 -20.00 -20.12 -8.16
N LEU A 175 -19.15 -19.88 -9.17
CA LEU A 175 -19.63 -19.60 -10.52
C LEU A 175 -20.35 -20.82 -11.11
N ARG A 176 -21.54 -20.63 -11.70
CA ARG A 176 -22.31 -21.69 -12.36
C ARG A 176 -21.50 -22.29 -13.51
N GLU A 177 -21.63 -23.61 -13.70
CA GLU A 177 -20.96 -24.30 -14.80
C GLU A 177 -21.34 -23.69 -16.16
N GLY A 178 -20.33 -23.39 -16.99
CA GLY A 178 -20.51 -22.77 -18.31
C GLY A 178 -20.83 -21.27 -18.26
N ALA A 179 -20.84 -20.62 -17.10
CA ALA A 179 -21.14 -19.20 -16.96
C ALA A 179 -19.93 -18.28 -17.15
N GLU A 180 -18.75 -18.80 -17.50
CA GLU A 180 -17.51 -18.02 -17.63
C GLU A 180 -17.64 -16.90 -18.67
N GLU A 181 -18.26 -17.18 -19.82
CA GLU A 181 -18.50 -16.13 -20.82
C GLU A 181 -19.54 -15.10 -20.37
N ALA A 182 -20.57 -15.52 -19.63
CA ALA A 182 -21.57 -14.61 -19.08
C ALA A 182 -20.95 -13.69 -18.02
N PHE A 183 -20.06 -14.24 -17.20
CA PHE A 183 -19.33 -13.49 -16.20
C PHE A 183 -18.32 -12.52 -16.84
N ALA A 184 -17.61 -12.97 -17.88
CA ALA A 184 -16.75 -12.11 -18.69
C ALA A 184 -17.53 -10.94 -19.32
N ARG A 185 -18.71 -11.22 -19.91
CA ARG A 185 -19.61 -10.18 -20.45
C ARG A 185 -20.05 -9.20 -19.39
N TYR A 186 -20.44 -9.66 -18.20
CA TYR A 186 -20.83 -8.81 -17.09
C TYR A 186 -19.75 -7.79 -16.71
N ILE A 187 -18.51 -8.26 -16.52
CA ILE A 187 -17.37 -7.40 -16.22
C ILE A 187 -17.09 -6.43 -17.39
N ALA A 188 -17.08 -6.95 -18.63
CA ALA A 188 -16.77 -6.17 -19.82
C ALA A 188 -17.87 -5.13 -20.17
N ASP A 189 -19.13 -5.38 -19.83
CA ASP A 189 -20.23 -4.41 -19.98
C ASP A 189 -19.98 -3.18 -19.11
N ILE A 190 -19.62 -3.38 -17.83
CA ILE A 190 -19.34 -2.29 -16.90
C ILE A 190 -18.09 -1.51 -17.34
N ILE A 191 -17.01 -2.21 -17.68
CA ILE A 191 -15.78 -1.55 -18.17
C ILE A 191 -16.06 -0.78 -19.47
N SER A 192 -16.80 -1.37 -20.40
CA SER A 192 -17.18 -0.72 -21.66
C SER A 192 -18.07 0.49 -21.44
N HIS A 193 -19.00 0.44 -20.47
CA HIS A 193 -19.86 1.56 -20.12
C HIS A 193 -19.01 2.78 -19.70
N PHE A 194 -18.05 2.59 -18.81
CA PHE A 194 -17.16 3.68 -18.38
C PHE A 194 -16.21 4.13 -19.49
N HIS A 195 -15.62 3.21 -20.26
CA HIS A 195 -14.68 3.55 -21.33
C HIS A 195 -15.34 4.37 -22.44
N ASN A 196 -16.57 4.01 -22.82
CA ASN A 196 -17.32 4.64 -23.90
C ASN A 196 -18.34 5.67 -23.42
N ASN A 197 -18.29 6.09 -22.15
CA ASN A 197 -19.30 6.98 -21.58
C ASN A 197 -19.32 8.32 -22.38
N PRO A 198 -20.50 8.78 -22.86
CA PRO A 198 -20.59 10.03 -23.60
C PRO A 198 -20.26 11.25 -22.73
N ASP A 199 -20.50 11.18 -21.42
CA ASP A 199 -20.08 12.20 -20.47
C ASP A 199 -18.57 12.04 -20.18
N GLU A 200 -17.77 13.01 -20.64
CA GLU A 200 -16.33 12.99 -20.41
C GLU A 200 -15.93 12.99 -18.93
N SER A 201 -16.77 13.53 -18.05
CA SER A 201 -16.50 13.53 -16.61
C SER A 201 -16.65 12.14 -15.99
N GLU A 202 -17.49 11.28 -16.58
CA GLU A 202 -17.68 9.88 -16.16
C GLU A 202 -16.87 8.90 -17.01
N ARG A 203 -16.29 9.33 -18.12
CA ARG A 203 -15.46 8.48 -18.98
C ARG A 203 -14.18 8.07 -18.26
N VAL A 204 -14.10 6.82 -17.81
CA VAL A 204 -12.92 6.24 -17.16
C VAL A 204 -12.44 5.05 -17.97
N THR A 205 -11.15 5.02 -18.29
CA THR A 205 -10.52 3.85 -18.87
C THR A 205 -9.92 3.02 -17.75
N PHE A 206 -10.51 1.85 -17.49
CA PHE A 206 -9.89 0.86 -16.62
C PHE A 206 -8.74 0.21 -17.36
N ASN A 207 -7.52 0.51 -16.94
CA ASN A 207 -6.30 -0.09 -17.45
C ASN A 207 -6.22 -1.57 -17.07
N PHE A 208 -6.80 -1.91 -15.92
CA PHE A 208 -6.66 -3.24 -15.33
C PHE A 208 -8.00 -3.78 -14.85
N VAL A 209 -8.14 -5.11 -14.87
CA VAL A 209 -9.25 -5.83 -14.27
C VAL A 209 -8.81 -7.09 -13.54
N SER A 210 -9.28 -7.28 -12.32
CA SER A 210 -9.10 -8.51 -11.55
C SER A 210 -10.42 -9.26 -11.38
N PRO A 211 -10.60 -10.44 -12.01
CA PRO A 211 -11.87 -11.17 -11.99
C PRO A 211 -12.01 -12.14 -10.80
N VAL A 212 -11.00 -12.25 -9.94
CA VAL A 212 -10.99 -13.14 -8.76
C VAL A 212 -10.28 -12.45 -7.60
N ASN A 213 -10.73 -12.70 -6.38
CA ASN A 213 -10.09 -12.19 -5.16
C ASN A 213 -9.85 -13.33 -4.17
N GLU A 214 -8.60 -13.49 -3.72
CA GLU A 214 -8.14 -14.54 -2.81
C GLU A 214 -8.78 -15.92 -3.05
N PRO A 215 -8.61 -16.47 -4.28
CA PRO A 215 -9.38 -17.62 -4.74
C PRO A 215 -9.08 -18.91 -3.95
N GLN A 216 -7.99 -18.94 -3.17
CA GLN A 216 -7.64 -20.06 -2.30
C GLN A 216 -8.47 -20.14 -1.01
N TRP A 217 -9.18 -19.10 -0.61
CA TRP A 217 -9.98 -19.16 0.61
C TRP A 217 -11.28 -19.92 0.41
N GLU A 218 -11.95 -20.25 1.51
CA GLU A 218 -13.21 -21.01 1.45
C GLU A 218 -14.38 -20.13 1.01
N TRP A 219 -14.36 -18.87 1.46
CA TRP A 219 -15.42 -17.89 1.30
C TRP A 219 -16.81 -18.40 1.70
N ASN A 220 -16.86 -19.34 2.66
CA ASN A 220 -18.11 -19.94 3.12
C ASN A 220 -18.83 -19.02 4.12
N GLY A 221 -20.05 -18.62 3.78
CA GLY A 221 -20.96 -17.88 4.66
C GLY A 221 -21.07 -16.37 4.36
N PRO A 222 -22.08 -15.71 4.96
CA PRO A 222 -22.62 -14.43 4.46
C PRO A 222 -21.86 -13.18 4.94
N TRP A 223 -20.60 -13.29 5.38
CA TRP A 223 -19.89 -12.21 6.09
C TRP A 223 -19.24 -11.18 5.17
N GLN A 224 -19.01 -11.53 3.91
CA GLN A 224 -18.60 -10.66 2.80
C GLN A 224 -18.81 -11.38 1.47
N GLU A 225 -18.86 -10.63 0.37
CA GLU A 225 -18.76 -11.21 -0.96
C GLU A 225 -17.42 -11.96 -1.11
N GLY A 226 -17.45 -13.13 -1.74
CA GLY A 226 -16.25 -13.94 -1.91
C GLY A 226 -16.51 -15.19 -2.73
N ASN A 227 -15.62 -15.48 -3.67
CA ASN A 227 -15.70 -16.66 -4.52
C ASN A 227 -14.37 -17.40 -4.54
N ARG A 228 -14.37 -18.64 -4.03
CA ARG A 228 -13.23 -19.52 -4.24
C ARG A 228 -13.15 -19.90 -5.72
N ALA A 229 -11.94 -20.13 -6.23
CA ALA A 229 -11.73 -20.59 -7.59
C ALA A 229 -10.48 -21.47 -7.64
N SER A 230 -10.60 -22.69 -8.16
CA SER A 230 -9.41 -23.51 -8.41
C SER A 230 -8.56 -22.88 -9.51
N ASN A 231 -7.30 -23.31 -9.65
CA ASN A 231 -6.44 -22.83 -10.72
C ASN A 231 -7.09 -23.01 -12.10
N GLU A 232 -7.82 -24.12 -12.31
CA GLU A 232 -8.52 -24.38 -13.57
C GLU A 232 -9.74 -23.47 -13.80
N ASP A 233 -10.48 -23.15 -12.74
CA ASP A 233 -11.55 -22.16 -12.82
C ASP A 233 -10.99 -20.78 -13.20
N ILE A 234 -9.86 -20.39 -12.59
CA ILE A 234 -9.16 -19.15 -12.91
C ILE A 234 -8.74 -19.13 -14.39
N ARG A 235 -8.19 -20.22 -14.94
CA ARG A 235 -7.82 -20.31 -16.36
C ARG A 235 -9.02 -20.07 -17.27
N ARG A 236 -10.15 -20.72 -16.99
CA ARG A 236 -11.39 -20.55 -17.77
C ARG A 236 -11.92 -19.12 -17.72
N ILE A 237 -11.92 -18.51 -16.54
CA ILE A 237 -12.32 -17.10 -16.35
C ILE A 237 -11.39 -16.16 -17.12
N VAL A 238 -10.07 -16.33 -17.04
CA VAL A 238 -9.08 -15.50 -17.75
C VAL A 238 -9.25 -15.61 -19.26
N LYS A 239 -9.38 -16.83 -19.80
CA LYS A 239 -9.58 -17.05 -21.24
C LYS A 239 -10.86 -16.38 -21.73
N ALA A 240 -11.98 -16.55 -21.01
CA ALA A 240 -13.26 -15.94 -21.36
C ALA A 240 -13.20 -14.40 -21.29
N LEU A 241 -12.63 -13.84 -20.22
CA LEU A 241 -12.51 -12.40 -20.04
C LEU A 241 -11.59 -11.77 -21.09
N HIS A 242 -10.44 -12.38 -21.38
CA HIS A 242 -9.52 -11.87 -22.40
C HIS A 242 -10.18 -11.85 -23.78
N ALA A 243 -10.89 -12.92 -24.15
CA ALA A 243 -11.61 -12.98 -25.42
C ALA A 243 -12.65 -11.86 -25.52
N GLU A 244 -13.39 -11.60 -24.43
CA GLU A 244 -14.43 -10.58 -24.40
C GLU A 244 -13.87 -9.15 -24.45
N LEU A 245 -12.81 -8.85 -23.69
CA LEU A 245 -12.11 -7.56 -23.73
C LEU A 245 -11.57 -7.28 -25.14
N LYS A 246 -10.93 -8.28 -25.76
CA LYS A 246 -10.41 -8.19 -27.14
C LYS A 246 -11.51 -7.98 -28.16
N ARG A 247 -12.62 -8.72 -28.06
CA ARG A 247 -13.79 -8.60 -28.96
C ARG A 247 -14.35 -7.17 -28.97
N ARG A 248 -14.27 -6.47 -27.84
CA ARG A 248 -14.75 -5.10 -27.65
C ARG A 248 -13.68 -4.01 -27.88
N ASN A 249 -12.44 -4.40 -28.18
CA ASN A 249 -11.29 -3.50 -28.27
C ASN A 249 -11.07 -2.66 -26.99
N LEU A 250 -11.32 -3.23 -25.81
CA LEU A 250 -11.09 -2.55 -24.54
C LEU A 250 -9.59 -2.59 -24.19
N PRO A 251 -8.94 -1.45 -23.88
CA PRO A 251 -7.52 -1.37 -23.54
C PRO A 251 -7.27 -1.77 -22.07
N THR A 252 -7.82 -2.92 -21.66
CA THR A 252 -7.80 -3.40 -20.28
C THR A 252 -7.02 -4.71 -20.21
N GLU A 253 -6.08 -4.78 -19.27
CA GLU A 253 -5.30 -5.99 -19.00
C GLU A 253 -5.81 -6.73 -17.77
N ILE A 254 -5.66 -8.06 -17.76
CA ILE A 254 -6.10 -8.90 -16.64
C ILE A 254 -5.02 -8.95 -15.56
N VAL A 255 -5.45 -9.00 -14.30
CA VAL A 255 -4.62 -9.13 -13.10
C VAL A 255 -5.15 -10.30 -12.28
N ILE A 256 -4.31 -11.31 -12.01
CA ILE A 256 -4.62 -12.48 -11.19
C ILE A 256 -3.34 -12.93 -10.45
N PRO A 257 -3.43 -13.81 -9.46
CA PRO A 257 -4.65 -14.37 -8.83
C PRO A 257 -5.22 -13.58 -7.68
N GLU A 258 -4.65 -12.43 -7.30
CA GLU A 258 -4.98 -11.78 -6.02
C GLU A 258 -4.81 -12.77 -4.86
N SER A 259 -3.68 -13.49 -4.84
CA SER A 259 -3.42 -14.49 -3.80
C SER A 259 -3.45 -13.85 -2.43
N GLY A 260 -4.44 -14.19 -1.61
CA GLY A 260 -4.61 -13.67 -0.24
C GLY A 260 -3.46 -13.96 0.75
N ASP A 261 -2.45 -14.74 0.38
CA ASP A 261 -1.20 -14.83 1.12
C ASP A 261 -0.01 -15.11 0.18
N LEU A 262 1.20 -14.98 0.74
CA LEU A 262 2.44 -15.30 0.03
C LEU A 262 2.62 -16.81 -0.20
N PRO A 263 2.42 -17.70 0.80
CA PRO A 263 2.61 -19.15 0.62
C PRO A 263 1.89 -19.76 -0.59
N HIS A 264 0.67 -19.32 -0.92
CA HIS A 264 -0.05 -19.86 -2.08
C HIS A 264 0.58 -19.48 -3.43
N MET A 265 1.48 -18.48 -3.46
CA MET A 265 2.26 -18.18 -4.66
C MET A 265 3.22 -19.31 -5.05
N TRP A 266 3.70 -20.12 -4.09
CA TRP A 266 4.69 -21.20 -4.35
C TRP A 266 4.30 -22.58 -3.80
N SER A 267 3.27 -22.66 -2.97
CA SER A 267 2.72 -23.90 -2.43
C SER A 267 1.22 -23.96 -2.69
N GLY A 268 0.64 -25.15 -2.65
CA GLY A 268 -0.76 -25.35 -2.99
C GLY A 268 -1.25 -26.73 -2.58
N ARG A 269 -2.56 -26.94 -2.65
CA ARG A 269 -3.20 -28.20 -2.27
C ARG A 269 -4.47 -28.47 -3.09
N GLU A 270 -4.85 -29.74 -3.14
CA GLU A 270 -6.17 -30.13 -3.63
C GLU A 270 -7.24 -29.95 -2.53
N LYS A 271 -8.38 -29.39 -2.91
CA LYS A 271 -9.61 -29.33 -2.10
C LYS A 271 -10.81 -29.18 -3.03
N HIS A 272 -12.01 -29.56 -2.59
CA HIS A 272 -13.25 -29.41 -3.38
C HIS A 272 -13.21 -29.98 -4.82
N GLY A 273 -12.30 -30.93 -5.09
CA GLY A 273 -12.09 -31.49 -6.43
C GLY A 273 -11.22 -30.65 -7.38
N GLY A 274 -10.48 -29.64 -6.88
CA GLY A 274 -9.58 -28.81 -7.67
C GLY A 274 -8.29 -28.46 -6.94
N TYR A 275 -7.28 -28.00 -7.68
CA TYR A 275 -5.99 -27.56 -7.13
C TYR A 275 -5.97 -26.04 -6.92
N TYR A 276 -5.47 -25.59 -5.77
CA TYR A 276 -5.39 -24.17 -5.39
C TYR A 276 -3.97 -23.83 -4.94
N GLY A 277 -3.42 -22.74 -5.49
CA GLY A 277 -2.08 -22.26 -5.15
C GLY A 277 -1.02 -22.72 -6.14
N ARG A 278 0.25 -22.64 -5.72
CA ARG A 278 1.44 -22.75 -6.57
C ARG A 278 1.40 -21.77 -7.75
N TYR A 279 0.77 -20.61 -7.55
CA TYR A 279 0.33 -19.73 -8.63
C TYR A 279 1.44 -19.26 -9.56
N ILE A 280 2.65 -19.02 -9.04
CA ILE A 280 3.79 -18.61 -9.88
C ILE A 280 4.07 -19.69 -10.93
N ARG A 281 4.25 -20.94 -10.52
CA ARG A 281 4.56 -22.00 -11.49
C ARG A 281 3.36 -22.33 -12.37
N GLU A 282 2.16 -22.31 -11.79
CA GLU A 282 0.91 -22.68 -12.48
C GLU A 282 0.50 -21.72 -13.60
N PHE A 283 0.79 -20.42 -13.45
CA PHE A 283 0.43 -19.40 -14.43
C PHE A 283 1.64 -18.90 -15.22
N CYS A 284 2.83 -18.81 -14.62
CA CYS A 284 4.00 -18.34 -15.35
C CYS A 284 4.55 -19.33 -16.38
N SER A 285 4.32 -20.63 -16.16
CA SER A 285 4.75 -21.68 -17.10
C SER A 285 3.70 -22.06 -18.14
N ASP A 286 2.47 -21.53 -18.01
CA ASP A 286 1.35 -21.86 -18.89
C ASP A 286 1.39 -20.96 -20.14
N PRO A 287 1.68 -21.51 -21.33
CA PRO A 287 1.86 -20.72 -22.55
C PRO A 287 0.54 -20.12 -23.08
N GLU A 288 -0.61 -20.65 -22.67
CA GLU A 288 -1.92 -20.11 -23.05
C GLU A 288 -2.37 -18.97 -22.12
N ILE A 289 -1.93 -18.98 -20.87
CA ILE A 289 -2.32 -17.99 -19.86
C ILE A 289 -1.31 -16.85 -19.75
N ALA A 290 -0.02 -17.15 -19.77
CA ALA A 290 1.06 -16.18 -19.57
C ALA A 290 0.92 -14.90 -20.44
N PRO A 291 0.65 -15.00 -21.77
CA PRO A 291 0.49 -13.81 -22.61
C PRO A 291 -0.78 -13.01 -22.28
N LEU A 292 -1.83 -13.66 -21.77
CA LEU A 292 -3.10 -12.99 -21.41
C LEU A 292 -2.96 -12.11 -20.18
N LEU A 293 -1.95 -12.37 -19.34
CA LEU A 293 -1.65 -11.63 -18.12
C LEU A 293 -0.59 -10.54 -18.33
N ASN A 294 -0.09 -10.36 -19.55
CA ASN A 294 1.02 -9.46 -19.85
C ASN A 294 2.23 -9.69 -18.91
N TYR A 295 2.53 -10.97 -18.64
CA TYR A 295 3.63 -11.41 -17.78
C TYR A 295 3.62 -10.72 -16.39
N ARG A 296 2.43 -10.58 -15.80
CA ARG A 296 2.22 -10.00 -14.47
C ARG A 296 1.41 -10.95 -13.58
N LEU A 297 1.79 -11.07 -12.31
CA LEU A 297 0.97 -11.71 -11.28
C LEU A 297 0.76 -10.77 -10.08
N SER A 298 -0.33 -10.98 -9.35
CA SER A 298 -0.66 -10.24 -8.14
C SER A 298 -0.78 -11.10 -6.88
N TYR A 299 -0.53 -10.50 -5.73
CA TYR A 299 -0.64 -11.14 -4.43
C TYR A 299 -0.92 -10.14 -3.31
N HIS A 300 -1.35 -10.64 -2.16
CA HIS A 300 -1.63 -9.87 -0.95
C HIS A 300 -0.59 -10.18 0.12
N SER A 301 -0.19 -9.18 0.90
CA SER A 301 0.88 -9.32 1.91
C SER A 301 0.39 -9.83 3.28
N TYR A 302 -0.84 -10.33 3.38
CA TYR A 302 -1.40 -10.78 4.66
C TYR A 302 -0.57 -11.89 5.31
N TRP A 303 -0.53 -11.86 6.64
CA TRP A 303 0.15 -12.86 7.48
C TRP A 303 1.63 -13.08 7.15
N SER A 304 2.28 -12.11 6.50
CA SER A 304 3.67 -12.22 6.01
C SER A 304 4.62 -11.20 6.63
N ASP A 305 4.18 -10.52 7.68
CA ASP A 305 4.80 -9.31 8.24
C ASP A 305 5.32 -9.49 9.67
N ALA A 306 5.19 -10.68 10.25
CA ALA A 306 5.80 -11.01 11.53
C ALA A 306 7.33 -11.03 11.45
N PRO A 307 8.07 -10.56 12.48
CA PRO A 307 9.53 -10.35 12.41
C PRO A 307 10.33 -11.56 11.95
N HIS A 308 9.97 -12.78 12.38
CA HIS A 308 10.71 -14.01 12.08
C HIS A 308 10.54 -14.50 10.62
N GLN A 309 9.53 -14.01 9.89
CA GLN A 309 9.21 -14.49 8.54
C GLN A 309 9.21 -13.40 7.46
N ILE A 310 9.12 -12.11 7.84
CA ILE A 310 8.94 -11.00 6.89
C ILE A 310 10.00 -10.97 5.79
N VAL A 311 11.27 -11.24 6.14
CA VAL A 311 12.37 -11.33 5.18
C VAL A 311 12.37 -12.66 4.43
N ALA A 312 12.17 -13.77 5.14
CA ALA A 312 12.26 -15.11 4.56
C ALA A 312 11.20 -15.34 3.48
N PHE A 313 9.96 -14.91 3.70
CA PHE A 313 8.88 -15.04 2.72
C PHE A 313 9.13 -14.21 1.47
N ARG A 314 9.66 -12.99 1.61
CA ARG A 314 10.00 -12.12 0.48
C ARG A 314 11.18 -12.64 -0.33
N LYS A 315 12.21 -13.17 0.34
CA LYS A 315 13.32 -13.86 -0.33
C LYS A 315 12.82 -15.07 -1.11
N ARG A 316 11.96 -15.90 -0.49
CA ARG A 316 11.35 -17.04 -1.18
C ARG A 316 10.52 -16.62 -2.39
N LEU A 317 9.71 -15.57 -2.25
CA LEU A 317 8.92 -15.05 -3.36
C LEU A 317 9.82 -14.56 -4.51
N ARG A 318 10.91 -13.85 -4.20
CA ARG A 318 11.92 -13.39 -5.16
C ARG A 318 12.61 -14.55 -5.88
N GLU A 319 12.94 -15.62 -5.16
CA GLU A 319 13.52 -16.84 -5.73
C GLU A 319 12.55 -17.51 -6.71
N GLU A 320 11.29 -17.70 -6.31
CA GLU A 320 10.29 -18.39 -7.13
C GLU A 320 9.97 -17.62 -8.41
N ILE A 321 9.77 -16.30 -8.34
CA ILE A 321 9.55 -15.50 -9.56
C ILE A 321 10.83 -15.35 -10.39
N GLY A 322 12.01 -15.47 -9.76
CA GLY A 322 13.30 -15.47 -10.45
C GLY A 322 13.47 -16.64 -11.44
N LEU A 323 12.67 -17.71 -11.29
CA LEU A 323 12.61 -18.82 -12.25
C LEU A 323 11.92 -18.43 -13.56
N PHE A 324 11.21 -17.30 -13.59
CA PHE A 324 10.43 -16.81 -14.72
C PHE A 324 10.86 -15.37 -15.08
N PRO A 325 12.05 -15.19 -15.68
CA PRO A 325 12.55 -13.86 -16.04
C PRO A 325 11.58 -13.12 -16.96
N GLY A 326 11.46 -11.81 -16.77
CA GLY A 326 10.52 -10.95 -17.51
C GLY A 326 9.15 -10.80 -16.82
N TRP A 327 8.83 -11.63 -15.82
CA TRP A 327 7.61 -11.46 -15.04
C TRP A 327 7.71 -10.34 -14.00
N ARG A 328 6.60 -9.63 -13.82
CA ARG A 328 6.41 -8.60 -12.79
C ARG A 328 5.46 -9.08 -11.71
N LEU A 329 5.71 -8.64 -10.48
CA LEU A 329 4.81 -8.87 -9.35
C LEU A 329 4.22 -7.57 -8.86
N TRP A 330 2.92 -7.60 -8.59
CA TRP A 330 2.20 -6.55 -7.89
C TRP A 330 1.78 -7.05 -6.52
N GLN A 331 2.04 -6.25 -5.50
CA GLN A 331 1.31 -6.37 -4.25
C GLN A 331 0.03 -5.54 -4.41
N THR A 332 -1.12 -6.17 -4.29
CA THR A 332 -2.42 -5.58 -4.67
C THR A 332 -3.38 -5.41 -3.49
N GLU A 333 -3.06 -5.98 -2.34
CA GLU A 333 -3.85 -5.75 -1.13
C GLU A 333 -3.09 -6.07 0.15
N TYR A 334 -3.23 -5.18 1.13
CA TYR A 334 -2.75 -5.43 2.47
C TYR A 334 -3.44 -4.48 3.43
N CYS A 335 -3.71 -5.00 4.62
CA CYS A 335 -3.85 -4.23 5.83
C CYS A 335 -3.30 -5.03 7.01
N VAL A 336 -3.18 -4.39 8.17
CA VAL A 336 -2.79 -5.10 9.38
C VAL A 336 -4.02 -5.83 9.91
N MET A 337 -3.95 -7.15 9.92
CA MET A 337 -5.08 -8.02 10.30
C MET A 337 -5.29 -8.09 11.81
N GLU A 338 -5.48 -6.93 12.44
CA GLU A 338 -5.65 -6.79 13.88
C GLU A 338 -6.75 -5.78 14.20
N HIS A 339 -7.52 -6.10 15.25
CA HIS A 339 -8.44 -5.18 15.88
C HIS A 339 -7.71 -4.01 16.56
N ASN A 340 -8.50 -3.04 17.00
CA ASN A 340 -8.09 -1.79 17.62
C ASN A 340 -7.40 -0.87 16.61
N ARG A 341 -8.19 0.05 16.07
CA ARG A 341 -7.74 1.13 15.19
C ARG A 341 -6.56 1.83 15.86
N ASP A 342 -5.48 1.96 15.11
CA ASP A 342 -4.25 2.63 15.57
C ASP A 342 -3.91 3.80 14.65
N LEU A 343 -3.82 4.99 15.23
CA LEU A 343 -3.57 6.24 14.52
C LEU A 343 -2.08 6.66 14.60
N THR A 344 -1.25 5.92 15.34
CA THR A 344 0.14 6.29 15.70
C THR A 344 1.18 5.80 14.68
N MET A 345 2.47 6.11 14.92
CA MET A 345 3.53 5.57 14.05
C MET A 345 3.74 4.07 14.21
N ALA A 346 3.19 3.41 15.23
CA ALA A 346 3.38 1.97 15.43
C ALA A 346 2.88 1.17 14.21
N THR A 347 1.61 1.36 13.83
CA THR A 347 1.07 0.76 12.60
C THR A 347 1.72 1.35 11.34
N ALA A 348 2.00 2.65 11.32
CA ALA A 348 2.63 3.30 10.17
C ALA A 348 4.00 2.70 9.81
N LEU A 349 4.87 2.47 10.80
CA LEU A 349 6.21 1.89 10.62
C LEU A 349 6.14 0.41 10.25
N ARG A 350 5.17 -0.34 10.80
CA ARG A 350 4.94 -1.73 10.41
C ARG A 350 4.61 -1.84 8.92
N VAL A 351 3.69 -1.00 8.43
CA VAL A 351 3.31 -0.99 7.01
C VAL A 351 4.45 -0.46 6.14
N ALA A 352 5.12 0.63 6.55
CA ALA A 352 6.25 1.18 5.81
C ALA A 352 7.38 0.15 5.65
N ARG A 353 7.65 -0.67 6.67
CA ARG A 353 8.58 -1.81 6.59
C ARG A 353 8.16 -2.83 5.54
N VAL A 354 6.87 -3.19 5.49
CA VAL A 354 6.33 -4.12 4.48
C VAL A 354 6.54 -3.58 3.07
N ILE A 355 6.13 -2.33 2.82
CA ILE A 355 6.33 -1.65 1.51
C ILE A 355 7.80 -1.65 1.13
N GLN A 356 8.66 -1.26 2.06
CA GLN A 356 10.11 -1.17 1.86
C GLN A 356 10.71 -2.50 1.42
N LEU A 357 10.36 -3.59 2.10
CA LEU A 357 10.90 -4.92 1.81
C LEU A 357 10.27 -5.54 0.56
N ASP A 358 9.00 -5.27 0.25
CA ASP A 358 8.38 -5.67 -1.02
C ASP A 358 9.10 -4.99 -2.20
N LEU A 359 9.43 -3.70 -2.07
CA LEU A 359 10.15 -2.95 -3.12
C LEU A 359 11.61 -3.38 -3.28
N THR A 360 12.33 -3.70 -2.20
CA THR A 360 13.78 -3.95 -2.25
C THR A 360 14.16 -5.42 -2.35
N ILE A 361 13.43 -6.34 -1.71
CA ILE A 361 13.72 -7.78 -1.77
C ILE A 361 13.01 -8.43 -2.95
N VAL A 362 11.69 -8.22 -3.06
CA VAL A 362 10.89 -8.86 -4.12
C VAL A 362 11.08 -8.13 -5.44
N GLY A 363 11.11 -6.80 -5.37
CA GLY A 363 11.15 -5.95 -6.56
C GLY A 363 9.77 -5.77 -7.18
N VAL A 364 8.72 -5.62 -6.35
CA VAL A 364 7.38 -5.35 -6.86
C VAL A 364 7.34 -4.04 -7.65
N THR A 365 6.49 -4.00 -8.68
CA THR A 365 6.28 -2.80 -9.51
C THR A 365 5.05 -2.01 -9.09
N ALA A 366 4.14 -2.60 -8.31
CA ALA A 366 3.00 -1.91 -7.71
C ALA A 366 2.77 -2.36 -6.26
N TRP A 367 2.22 -1.45 -5.47
CA TRP A 367 1.85 -1.70 -4.08
C TRP A 367 0.51 -1.02 -3.74
N HIS A 368 -0.49 -1.80 -3.34
CA HIS A 368 -1.83 -1.29 -3.04
C HIS A 368 -2.26 -1.62 -1.60
N TRP A 369 -2.81 -0.61 -0.94
CA TRP A 369 -3.51 -0.78 0.33
C TRP A 369 -4.90 -1.39 0.10
N TRP A 370 -5.49 -1.96 1.16
CA TRP A 370 -6.88 -2.37 1.17
C TRP A 370 -7.85 -1.17 1.18
N LEU A 371 -8.52 -0.85 2.29
CA LEU A 371 -9.56 0.18 2.30
C LEU A 371 -8.99 1.60 2.29
N ALA A 372 -9.41 2.42 1.34
CA ALA A 372 -9.11 3.84 1.32
C ALA A 372 -9.73 4.57 2.53
N VAL A 373 -10.96 4.18 2.90
CA VAL A 373 -11.65 4.69 4.09
C VAL A 373 -12.24 3.52 4.86
N SER A 374 -11.98 3.45 6.17
CA SER A 374 -12.60 2.45 7.04
C SER A 374 -13.49 3.11 8.08
N ILE A 375 -14.57 2.40 8.43
CA ILE A 375 -15.43 2.75 9.55
C ILE A 375 -15.09 1.95 10.81
N TRP A 376 -14.27 0.91 10.70
CA TRP A 376 -14.14 -0.12 11.72
C TRP A 376 -13.07 0.23 12.76
N ASP A 377 -13.22 -0.34 13.95
CA ASP A 377 -12.16 -0.35 14.96
C ASP A 377 -11.12 -1.46 14.63
N TYR A 378 -10.44 -1.25 13.50
CA TYR A 378 -9.54 -2.19 12.87
C TYR A 378 -8.42 -1.42 12.15
N LYS A 379 -7.30 -2.07 11.87
CA LYS A 379 -6.13 -1.45 11.22
C LYS A 379 -6.15 -1.58 9.69
N ASP A 380 -7.30 -1.28 9.08
CA ASP A 380 -7.60 -1.49 7.65
C ASP A 380 -7.80 -0.22 6.81
N GLY A 381 -7.98 0.95 7.42
CA GLY A 381 -8.19 2.22 6.71
C GLY A 381 -6.90 3.01 6.47
N LEU A 382 -6.73 3.54 5.26
CA LEU A 382 -5.84 4.71 5.06
C LEU A 382 -6.44 5.95 5.73
N LEU A 383 -7.75 6.13 5.61
CA LEU A 383 -8.54 7.14 6.33
C LEU A 383 -9.58 6.44 7.19
N PHE A 384 -10.05 7.13 8.24
CA PHE A 384 -11.11 6.61 9.09
C PHE A 384 -12.25 7.60 9.25
N THR A 385 -13.43 7.08 9.53
CA THR A 385 -14.60 7.84 9.98
C THR A 385 -15.34 7.04 11.04
N ASP A 386 -15.97 7.72 11.99
CA ASP A 386 -16.89 7.08 12.95
C ASP A 386 -18.33 7.10 12.43
N TRP A 387 -18.56 7.64 11.23
CA TRP A 387 -19.84 7.63 10.54
C TRP A 387 -20.27 6.20 10.16
N LYS A 388 -21.50 5.81 10.54
CA LYS A 388 -22.03 4.45 10.32
C LYS A 388 -23.30 4.39 9.52
N LYS A 389 -24.04 5.50 9.39
CA LYS A 389 -25.27 5.56 8.60
C LYS A 389 -25.67 7.01 8.31
N PRO A 390 -26.52 7.26 7.31
CA PRO A 390 -27.10 8.58 7.08
C PRO A 390 -27.72 9.15 8.35
N GLY A 391 -27.41 10.42 8.64
CA GLY A 391 -27.83 11.13 9.85
C GLY A 391 -26.77 11.16 10.97
N ASP A 392 -25.77 10.27 10.94
CA ASP A 392 -24.60 10.39 11.82
C ASP A 392 -23.75 11.61 11.39
N PRO A 393 -23.05 12.28 12.33
CA PRO A 393 -22.17 13.39 11.99
C PRO A 393 -20.99 12.91 11.12
N GLU A 394 -20.73 13.62 10.03
CA GLU A 394 -19.56 13.38 9.19
C GLU A 394 -18.28 13.78 9.94
N ASN A 395 -17.34 12.85 10.07
CA ASN A 395 -16.01 13.12 10.60
C ASN A 395 -14.94 12.38 9.80
N LEU A 396 -13.74 12.96 9.71
CA LEU A 396 -12.62 12.36 9.00
C LEU A 396 -11.38 12.33 9.90
N ILE A 397 -10.83 11.15 10.08
CA ILE A 397 -9.67 10.87 10.92
C ILE A 397 -8.53 10.43 10.00
N VAL A 398 -7.39 11.10 10.09
CA VAL A 398 -6.21 10.86 9.24
C VAL A 398 -5.09 10.27 10.11
N PRO A 399 -4.86 8.94 10.08
CA PRO A 399 -3.82 8.29 10.88
C PRO A 399 -2.41 8.60 10.35
N LYS A 400 -1.37 8.39 11.17
CA LYS A 400 0.03 8.48 10.72
C LYS A 400 0.34 7.51 9.57
N LEU A 401 -0.33 6.36 9.53
CA LEU A 401 -0.26 5.41 8.42
C LEU A 401 -0.51 6.07 7.06
N PHE A 402 -1.50 6.95 6.97
CA PHE A 402 -1.83 7.68 5.74
C PHE A 402 -0.61 8.46 5.21
N TRP A 403 0.02 9.24 6.09
CA TRP A 403 1.16 10.08 5.72
C TRP A 403 2.43 9.27 5.48
N ALA A 404 2.63 8.17 6.21
CA ALA A 404 3.72 7.23 5.96
C ALA A 404 3.54 6.51 4.61
N PHE A 405 2.32 6.16 4.21
CA PHE A 405 2.02 5.67 2.87
C PHE A 405 2.34 6.73 1.80
N GLY A 406 1.97 7.98 2.08
CA GLY A 406 2.27 9.13 1.23
C GLY A 406 3.75 9.39 0.96
N ASN A 407 4.65 9.00 1.88
CA ASN A 407 6.09 9.08 1.66
C ASN A 407 6.52 8.24 0.43
N PHE A 408 5.79 7.17 0.14
CA PHE A 408 5.98 6.39 -1.08
C PHE A 408 5.13 6.94 -2.22
N SER A 409 3.80 6.94 -2.08
CA SER A 409 2.88 7.16 -3.21
C SER A 409 2.97 8.56 -3.83
N LYS A 410 3.22 9.60 -3.02
CA LYS A 410 3.27 11.00 -3.50
C LYS A 410 4.53 11.28 -4.32
N PHE A 411 5.64 10.60 -3.98
CA PHE A 411 6.96 10.93 -4.52
C PHE A 411 7.50 9.90 -5.50
N VAL A 412 7.26 8.61 -5.26
CA VAL A 412 7.64 7.52 -6.17
C VAL A 412 6.54 7.37 -7.21
N ARG A 413 6.71 8.06 -8.34
CA ARG A 413 5.68 8.18 -9.40
C ARG A 413 5.79 7.10 -10.47
N PRO A 414 4.69 6.80 -11.18
CA PRO A 414 4.72 5.91 -12.33
C PRO A 414 5.86 6.24 -13.31
N GLY A 415 6.58 5.23 -13.78
CA GLY A 415 7.71 5.37 -14.70
C GLY A 415 9.07 5.56 -14.02
N MET A 416 9.11 5.91 -12.72
CA MET A 416 10.37 5.94 -11.97
C MET A 416 10.98 4.53 -11.86
N LYS A 417 12.30 4.45 -11.95
CA LYS A 417 13.05 3.21 -11.76
C LYS A 417 13.64 3.16 -10.37
N ARG A 418 13.52 2.02 -9.69
CA ARG A 418 14.31 1.78 -8.48
C ARG A 418 15.78 1.68 -8.87
N VAL A 419 16.65 2.37 -8.14
CA VAL A 419 18.11 2.34 -8.34
C VAL A 419 18.80 1.74 -7.13
N HIS A 420 20.08 1.43 -7.27
CA HIS A 420 20.85 0.79 -6.21
C HIS A 420 21.11 1.74 -5.05
N LEU A 421 20.85 1.25 -3.85
CA LEU A 421 21.17 1.89 -2.59
C LEU A 421 21.78 0.79 -1.72
N SER A 422 23.08 0.89 -1.42
CA SER A 422 23.80 -0.07 -0.58
C SER A 422 24.13 0.48 0.79
N ARG A 423 24.15 -0.41 1.79
CA ARG A 423 24.26 -0.05 3.22
C ARG A 423 25.07 -1.07 4.00
N ASP A 424 25.71 -0.64 5.09
CA ASP A 424 26.58 -1.51 5.89
C ASP A 424 25.79 -2.60 6.69
N ASN A 425 24.48 -2.41 6.92
CA ASN A 425 23.66 -3.35 7.71
C ASN A 425 22.27 -3.62 7.11
N GLU A 426 22.21 -3.93 5.81
CA GLU A 426 20.96 -4.19 5.07
C GLU A 426 20.11 -5.34 5.65
N ALA A 427 20.71 -6.27 6.39
CA ALA A 427 19.99 -7.38 7.00
C ALA A 427 19.12 -6.96 8.20
N ASN A 428 19.40 -5.80 8.82
CA ASN A 428 18.67 -5.35 10.01
C ASN A 428 17.37 -4.62 9.62
N THR A 429 16.25 -5.35 9.67
CA THR A 429 14.92 -4.79 9.38
C THR A 429 14.28 -4.02 10.53
N ASP A 430 14.92 -3.96 11.69
CA ASP A 430 14.49 -3.18 12.85
C ASP A 430 15.32 -1.89 13.05
N GLY A 431 16.26 -1.63 12.15
CA GLY A 431 17.04 -0.41 12.11
C GLY A 431 16.48 0.62 11.12
N LEU A 432 17.39 1.25 10.40
CA LEU A 432 17.04 2.13 9.28
C LEU A 432 16.91 1.28 8.02
N LEU A 433 15.81 1.38 7.29
CA LEU A 433 15.61 0.81 5.96
C LEU A 433 15.60 1.92 4.91
N GLY A 434 15.95 1.60 3.65
CA GLY A 434 16.15 2.63 2.61
C GLY A 434 15.98 2.09 1.20
N SER A 435 15.46 2.92 0.30
CA SER A 435 15.36 2.67 -1.15
C SER A 435 15.52 3.96 -1.91
N ALA A 436 16.06 3.89 -3.12
CA ALA A 436 16.22 5.02 -4.02
C ALA A 436 15.52 4.78 -5.35
N PHE A 437 15.01 5.84 -5.95
CA PHE A 437 14.33 5.86 -7.23
C PHE A 437 14.81 7.05 -8.06
N ARG A 438 14.81 6.88 -9.37
CA ARG A 438 15.13 7.92 -10.35
C ARG A 438 14.01 8.00 -11.38
N ASP A 439 13.58 9.22 -11.69
CA ASP A 439 12.80 9.49 -12.88
C ASP A 439 13.76 9.54 -14.09
N PRO A 440 13.64 8.61 -15.06
CA PRO A 440 14.51 8.60 -16.23
C PRO A 440 14.34 9.83 -17.13
N GLU A 441 13.18 10.50 -17.10
CA GLU A 441 12.90 11.66 -17.94
C GLU A 441 13.48 12.94 -17.35
N SER A 442 13.09 13.29 -16.12
CA SER A 442 13.53 14.54 -15.48
C SER A 442 14.91 14.42 -14.81
N GLY A 443 15.37 13.20 -14.51
CA GLY A 443 16.54 12.96 -13.66
C GLY A 443 16.31 13.18 -12.17
N ARG A 444 15.07 13.50 -11.76
CA ARG A 444 14.67 13.61 -10.35
C ARG A 444 15.00 12.33 -9.59
N VAL A 445 15.49 12.48 -8.36
CA VAL A 445 15.73 11.36 -7.45
C VAL A 445 14.83 11.44 -6.22
N VAL A 446 14.41 10.27 -5.76
CA VAL A 446 13.60 10.11 -4.55
C VAL A 446 14.19 8.98 -3.72
N LEU A 447 14.55 9.28 -2.48
CA LEU A 447 14.98 8.27 -1.51
C LEU A 447 13.93 8.20 -0.41
N VAL A 448 13.51 6.99 -0.04
CA VAL A 448 12.60 6.78 1.09
C VAL A 448 13.34 6.00 2.16
N TYR A 449 13.33 6.54 3.37
CA TYR A 449 13.95 5.97 4.56
C TYR A 449 12.90 5.67 5.63
N VAL A 450 12.96 4.48 6.21
CA VAL A 450 12.09 4.07 7.32
C VAL A 450 12.97 3.78 8.53
N ASN A 451 12.97 4.68 9.51
CA ASN A 451 13.67 4.47 10.78
C ASN A 451 12.74 3.79 11.76
N ILE A 452 12.91 2.48 11.95
CA ILE A 452 12.15 1.72 12.93
C ILE A 452 12.65 2.00 14.35
N SER A 453 13.94 2.29 14.51
CA SER A 453 14.58 2.37 15.81
C SER A 453 14.13 3.58 16.62
N ASP A 454 14.32 3.49 17.93
CA ASP A 454 13.98 4.56 18.88
C ASP A 454 15.08 5.64 18.97
N GLU A 455 16.14 5.52 18.15
CA GLU A 455 17.27 6.45 18.11
C GLU A 455 17.30 7.22 16.77
N PRO A 456 17.72 8.50 16.77
CA PRO A 456 17.96 9.23 15.54
C PRO A 456 19.16 8.65 14.78
N VAL A 457 19.10 8.74 13.45
CA VAL A 457 20.20 8.35 12.57
C VAL A 457 20.70 9.57 11.81
N ARG A 458 22.00 9.84 11.92
CA ARG A 458 22.71 10.80 11.07
C ARG A 458 23.23 10.08 9.83
N LEU A 459 22.57 10.33 8.71
CA LEU A 459 22.84 9.73 7.42
C LEU A 459 23.80 10.60 6.61
N PHE A 460 24.78 9.96 5.98
CA PHE A 460 25.58 10.54 4.90
C PHE A 460 25.36 9.74 3.61
N LEU A 461 25.23 10.43 2.49
CA LEU A 461 25.00 9.83 1.18
C LEU A 461 26.22 9.99 0.29
N ASN A 462 26.71 8.87 -0.22
CA ASN A 462 27.67 8.83 -1.31
C ASN A 462 26.93 8.59 -2.62
N TRP A 463 27.22 9.38 -3.65
CA TRP A 463 26.57 9.27 -4.96
C TRP A 463 27.51 8.65 -5.98
N ARG A 464 27.02 7.69 -6.75
CA ARG A 464 27.70 7.04 -7.90
C ARG A 464 26.80 7.05 -9.13
N GLY A 465 27.42 7.03 -10.32
CA GLY A 465 26.74 6.98 -11.61
C GLY A 465 27.29 7.97 -12.65
N ASP A 466 26.48 8.34 -13.63
CA ASP A 466 26.78 9.31 -14.70
C ASP A 466 27.01 10.76 -14.20
N GLU A 467 27.43 11.68 -15.07
CA GLU A 467 27.58 13.11 -14.72
C GLU A 467 26.27 13.75 -14.21
N LYS A 468 25.09 13.21 -14.57
CA LYS A 468 23.80 13.68 -14.06
C LYS A 468 23.59 13.29 -12.59
N SER A 469 24.13 12.16 -12.12
CA SER A 469 24.13 11.79 -10.69
C SER A 469 24.82 12.82 -9.82
N GLN A 470 25.90 13.41 -10.33
CA GLN A 470 26.70 14.38 -9.60
C GLN A 470 26.05 15.77 -9.55
N LYS A 471 24.91 15.95 -10.25
CA LYS A 471 24.15 17.21 -10.28
C LYS A 471 23.11 17.33 -9.17
N ILE A 472 22.88 16.31 -8.33
CA ILE A 472 21.99 16.45 -7.17
C ILE A 472 22.73 17.22 -6.07
N GLY A 473 22.54 18.54 -6.03
CA GLY A 473 23.22 19.40 -5.05
C GLY A 473 22.50 19.46 -3.70
N ARG A 474 21.17 19.30 -3.69
CA ARG A 474 20.32 19.46 -2.50
C ARG A 474 19.19 18.45 -2.48
N LEU A 475 18.78 18.09 -1.27
CA LEU A 475 17.63 17.21 -1.01
C LEU A 475 16.65 17.93 -0.09
N THR A 476 15.36 17.87 -0.43
CA THR A 476 14.27 18.35 0.43
C THR A 476 13.69 17.16 1.20
N PRO A 477 13.79 17.12 2.54
CA PRO A 477 13.18 16.08 3.34
C PRO A 477 11.67 16.34 3.52
N PHE A 478 10.89 15.26 3.44
CA PHE A 478 9.48 15.21 3.80
C PHE A 478 9.32 14.15 4.91
N VAL A 479 8.86 14.57 6.09
CA VAL A 479 8.95 13.75 7.31
C VAL A 479 7.57 13.38 7.80
N THR A 480 7.39 12.10 8.13
CA THR A 480 6.29 11.59 8.94
C THR A 480 6.86 10.94 10.19
N SER A 481 6.50 11.42 11.37
CA SER A 481 7.02 10.93 12.66
C SER A 481 5.96 11.00 13.77
N GLU A 482 6.31 10.62 14.99
CA GLU A 482 5.43 10.77 16.18
C GLU A 482 5.16 12.25 16.52
N ASN A 483 5.96 13.19 16.00
CA ASN A 483 5.65 14.62 16.15
C ASN A 483 4.30 14.93 15.46
N PRO A 484 3.31 15.52 16.15
CA PRO A 484 2.01 15.82 15.57
C PRO A 484 2.04 16.64 14.27
N GLU A 485 3.05 17.51 14.13
CA GLU A 485 3.23 18.36 12.95
C GLU A 485 3.89 17.63 11.77
N ASP A 486 4.52 16.47 12.02
CA ASP A 486 5.20 15.67 10.99
C ASP A 486 4.22 14.73 10.32
N ASN A 487 3.42 15.30 9.42
CA ASN A 487 2.48 14.60 8.55
C ASN A 487 2.90 14.85 7.10
N LEU A 488 3.94 14.13 6.64
CA LEU A 488 4.60 14.37 5.36
C LEU A 488 5.09 15.84 5.26
N ARG A 489 5.58 16.38 6.37
CA ARG A 489 5.97 17.78 6.49
C ARG A 489 7.25 18.06 5.71
N PRO A 490 7.29 19.08 4.83
CA PRO A 490 8.53 19.50 4.20
C PRO A 490 9.44 20.21 5.20
N TYR A 491 10.73 19.87 5.17
CA TYR A 491 11.79 20.55 5.90
C TYR A 491 12.70 21.33 4.94
N PRO A 492 13.47 22.33 5.43
CA PRO A 492 14.43 23.04 4.60
C PRO A 492 15.39 22.08 3.90
N SER A 493 15.67 22.33 2.62
CA SER A 493 16.58 21.46 1.88
C SER A 493 17.97 21.44 2.53
N VAL A 494 18.66 20.31 2.42
CA VAL A 494 20.02 20.08 2.93
C VAL A 494 20.98 19.76 1.78
N PRO A 495 22.29 20.02 1.91
CA PRO A 495 23.27 19.57 0.91
C PRO A 495 23.22 18.05 0.73
N ALA A 496 23.23 17.57 -0.51
CA ALA A 496 23.08 16.14 -0.80
C ALA A 496 24.26 15.27 -0.32
N THR A 497 25.40 15.88 0.00
CA THR A 497 26.60 15.26 0.58
C THR A 497 26.81 15.62 2.05
N GLY A 498 25.91 16.42 2.63
CA GLY A 498 25.95 16.81 4.04
C GLY A 498 25.28 15.79 4.95
N PRO A 499 25.36 15.98 6.28
CA PRO A 499 24.62 15.16 7.23
C PRO A 499 23.11 15.40 7.07
N ILE A 500 22.36 14.31 7.08
CA ILE A 500 20.88 14.31 7.04
C ILE A 500 20.40 13.61 8.31
N GLU A 501 19.60 14.30 9.11
CA GLU A 501 19.03 13.71 10.32
C GLU A 501 17.74 12.96 9.96
N ILE A 502 17.69 11.67 10.28
CA ILE A 502 16.49 10.84 10.19
C ILE A 502 15.99 10.61 11.62
N PRO A 503 14.85 11.22 12.02
CA PRO A 503 14.33 11.09 13.38
C PRO A 503 14.07 9.63 13.78
N PRO A 504 14.06 9.30 15.08
CA PRO A 504 13.60 7.99 15.54
C PRO A 504 12.15 7.75 15.09
N ARG A 505 11.78 6.49 14.92
CA ARG A 505 10.40 6.07 14.63
C ARG A 505 9.72 6.91 13.53
N SER A 506 10.38 7.06 12.39
CA SER A 506 9.95 7.97 11.32
C SER A 506 10.01 7.33 9.92
N VAL A 507 9.27 7.94 8.99
CA VAL A 507 9.46 7.75 7.55
C VAL A 507 9.88 9.11 6.97
N VAL A 508 10.98 9.12 6.24
CA VAL A 508 11.53 10.34 5.63
C VAL A 508 11.74 10.10 4.14
N THR A 509 11.14 10.97 3.33
CA THR A 509 11.39 10.99 1.88
C THR A 509 12.29 12.16 1.52
N LEU A 510 13.42 11.88 0.87
CA LEU A 510 14.35 12.88 0.38
C LEU A 510 14.15 13.04 -1.12
N VAL A 511 13.80 14.26 -1.56
CA VAL A 511 13.60 14.57 -2.98
C VAL A 511 14.72 15.47 -3.48
N GLY A 512 15.39 15.06 -4.55
CA GLY A 512 16.43 15.84 -5.21
C GLY A 512 16.08 16.08 -6.68
N GLU A 513 16.23 17.32 -7.12
CA GLU A 513 16.15 17.68 -8.53
C GLU A 513 17.58 17.86 -9.08
N PRO A 514 17.88 17.47 -10.33
CA PRO A 514 19.14 17.80 -10.96
C PRO A 514 19.34 19.31 -10.99
N MET A 515 20.56 19.77 -10.69
CA MET A 515 20.95 21.15 -10.96
C MET A 515 20.71 21.42 -12.45
N ARG A 516 19.87 22.41 -12.74
CA ARG A 516 19.72 22.94 -14.10
C ARG A 516 21.06 23.57 -14.47
N ASP A 517 21.60 23.20 -15.63
CA ASP A 517 22.75 23.90 -16.17
C ASP A 517 22.39 25.37 -16.30
N ALA A 518 23.16 26.24 -15.66
CA ALA A 518 23.01 27.67 -15.81
C ALA A 518 23.47 28.06 -17.22
N GLY A 519 22.57 27.94 -18.20
CA GLY A 519 22.78 28.40 -19.57
C GLY A 519 22.69 27.30 -20.63
N SER A 520 21.57 27.29 -21.34
CA SER A 520 21.53 27.02 -22.79
C SER A 520 20.72 28.13 -23.45
#